data_AF-A0A5Q0EIX6-F1
#
_entry.id   AF-A0A5Q0EIX6-F1
#
_cell.length_a   1.000
_cell.length_b   1.000
_cell.length_c   1.000
_cell.angle_alpha   90.00
_cell.angle_beta   90.00
_cell.angle_gamma   90.00
#
_symmetry.space_group_name_H-M   'P 1'
#
loop_
_entity.id
_entity.type
_entity.pdbx_description
1 polymer ?
#
loop_
_entity_poly.entity_id
_entity_poly.type
_entity_poly.pdbx_seq_one_letter_code
_entity_poly.pdbx_strand_id
1 'polypeptide(L)' 'MQAIEFDAEIHDSMIRLPAELQQWEDRQVRVILLETQAPAARSTPPRRQPHPSIAGKGKTQGDLLAPLVDEEDWACLT' A
#
# COMPACT_ATOMS: atom_id res chain seq x y z
N MET A 1 -14.38 -18.95 -9.92
CA MET A 1 -14.81 -18.50 -8.57
C MET A 1 -14.29 -17.09 -8.39
N GLN A 2 -15.18 -16.10 -8.22
CA GLN A 2 -14.80 -14.72 -7.90
C GLN A 2 -15.05 -14.50 -6.41
N ALA A 3 -14.09 -13.89 -5.71
CA ALA A 3 -14.27 -13.47 -4.33
C ALA A 3 -15.11 -12.18 -4.30
N ILE A 4 -15.90 -12.00 -3.24
CA ILE A 4 -16.66 -10.77 -3.00
C ILE A 4 -15.88 -9.97 -1.98
N GLU A 5 -15.47 -8.76 -2.37
CA GLU A 5 -14.72 -7.82 -1.54
C GLU A 5 -15.62 -6.63 -1.20
N PHE A 6 -15.65 -6.25 0.08
CA PHE A 6 -16.39 -5.08 0.54
C PHE A 6 -15.73 -4.54 1.81
N ASP A 7 -15.84 -3.23 2.01
CA ASP A 7 -15.47 -2.57 3.25
C ASP A 7 -16.64 -2.63 4.24
N ALA A 8 -16.34 -2.94 5.50
CA ALA A 8 -17.32 -2.94 6.56
C ALA A 8 -16.70 -2.50 7.89
N GLU A 9 -17.47 -1.75 8.66
CA GLU A 9 -17.11 -1.37 10.02
C GLU A 9 -17.50 -2.47 11.00
N ILE A 10 -16.58 -2.79 11.91
CA ILE A 10 -16.81 -3.74 13.00
C ILE A 10 -17.57 -3.02 14.11
N HIS A 11 -18.75 -3.53 14.46
CA HIS A 11 -19.58 -3.04 15.56
C HIS A 11 -19.87 -4.20 16.51
N ASP A 12 -19.57 -4.05 17.81
CA ASP A 12 -19.78 -5.10 18.83
C ASP A 12 -19.17 -6.47 18.43
N SER A 13 -17.97 -6.44 17.87
CA SER A 13 -17.29 -7.63 17.33
C SER A 13 -18.02 -8.35 16.19
N MET A 14 -19.02 -7.71 15.58
CA MET A 14 -19.76 -8.20 14.43
C MET A 14 -19.46 -7.40 13.16
N ILE A 15 -19.36 -8.11 12.04
CA ILE A 15 -19.29 -7.52 10.69
C ILE A 15 -20.64 -7.71 10.03
N ARG A 16 -21.23 -6.61 9.57
CA ARG A 16 -22.49 -6.65 8.83
C ARG A 16 -22.21 -7.05 7.39
N LEU A 17 -22.86 -8.12 6.93
CA LEU A 17 -22.84 -8.49 5.52
C LEU A 17 -23.65 -7.48 4.69
N PRO A 18 -23.22 -7.16 3.46
CA PRO A 18 -24.01 -6.42 2.48
C PRO A 18 -25.39 -7.04 2.28
N ALA A 19 -26.39 -6.22 1.96
CA ALA A 19 -27.79 -6.64 1.85
C ALA A 19 -27.98 -7.80 0.86
N GLU A 20 -27.17 -7.84 -0.19
CA GLU A 20 -27.18 -8.85 -1.24
C GLU A 20 -26.72 -10.23 -0.73
N LEU A 21 -25.97 -10.27 0.36
CA LEU A 21 -25.44 -11.48 0.99
C LEU A 21 -26.24 -11.90 2.23
N GLN A 22 -27.10 -11.03 2.77
CA GLN A 22 -27.92 -11.34 3.94
C GLN A 22 -28.93 -12.47 3.68
N GLN A 23 -29.30 -12.70 2.42
CA GLN A 23 -30.20 -13.78 1.99
C GLN A 23 -29.56 -15.19 2.00
N TRP A 24 -28.30 -15.32 2.44
CA TRP A 24 -27.62 -16.61 2.52
C TRP A 24 -28.00 -17.34 3.82
N GLU A 25 -29.22 -17.87 3.86
CA GLU A 25 -29.66 -18.76 4.94
C GLU A 25 -28.99 -20.15 4.80
N ASP A 26 -28.52 -20.71 5.91
CA ASP A 26 -27.91 -22.05 6.04
C ASP A 26 -26.71 -22.38 5.13
N ARG A 27 -25.87 -21.38 4.82
CA ARG A 27 -24.64 -21.58 4.03
C ARG A 27 -23.38 -21.49 4.89
N GLN A 28 -22.45 -22.41 4.69
CA GLN A 28 -21.09 -22.29 5.21
C GLN A 28 -20.28 -21.38 4.29
N VAL A 29 -19.65 -20.34 4.86
CA VAL A 29 -18.80 -19.41 4.13
C VAL A 29 -17.38 -19.41 4.70
N ARG A 30 -16.39 -19.21 3.82
CA ARG A 30 -15.00 -18.96 4.20
C ARG A 30 -14.72 -17.48 3.97
N VAL A 31 -14.26 -16.79 5.01
CA VAL A 31 -14.00 -15.35 5.01
C VAL A 31 -12.51 -15.07 5.19
N ILE A 32 -12.05 -13.99 4.56
CA ILE A 32 -10.72 -13.41 4.77
C ILE A 32 -10.95 -12.00 5.31
N LEU A 33 -10.35 -11.69 6.45
CA LEU A 33 -10.45 -10.38 7.11
C LEU A 33 -9.16 -9.63 6.86
N LEU A 34 -9.27 -8.43 6.31
CA LEU A 34 -8.17 -7.50 6.13
C LEU A 34 -8.45 -6.29 7.02
N GLU A 35 -7.61 -6.06 8.03
CA GLU A 35 -7.72 -4.86 8.87
C GLU A 35 -7.20 -3.66 8.06
N THR A 36 -8.11 -2.78 7.67
CA THR A 36 -7.74 -1.50 7.05
C THR A 36 -7.30 -0.55 8.16
N GLN A 37 -6.04 -0.67 8.57
CA GLN A 37 -5.46 0.36 9.42
C GLN A 37 -5.40 1.66 8.61
N ALA A 38 -6.14 2.69 9.05
CA ALA A 38 -5.81 4.05 8.66
C ALA A 38 -4.30 4.18 8.84
N PRO A 39 -3.54 4.62 7.83
CA PRO A 39 -2.08 4.58 7.88
C PRO A 39 -1.69 5.27 9.18
N ALA A 40 -1.26 4.49 10.17
CA ALA A 40 -0.96 4.97 11.51
C ALA A 40 -0.09 6.18 11.27
N ALA A 41 -0.61 7.40 11.57
CA ALA A 41 -0.12 8.64 11.01
C ALA A 41 1.39 8.57 11.06
N ARG A 42 2.02 8.24 9.91
CA ARG A 42 3.39 7.72 9.94
C ARG A 42 4.13 8.91 10.50
N SER A 43 4.58 8.84 11.75
CA SER A 43 5.39 9.87 12.35
C SER A 43 6.57 9.89 11.42
N THR A 44 6.60 10.86 10.51
CA THR A 44 7.62 10.90 9.48
C THR A 44 8.89 10.96 10.29
N PRO A 45 9.76 9.93 10.23
CA PRO A 45 10.94 9.91 11.06
C PRO A 45 11.65 11.24 10.80
N PRO A 46 12.10 11.95 11.85
CA PRO A 46 12.63 13.29 11.71
C PRO A 46 13.64 13.27 10.57
N ARG A 47 13.35 14.07 9.54
CA ARG A 47 14.12 14.06 8.29
C ARG A 47 15.57 14.29 8.66
N ARG A 48 16.46 13.33 8.33
CA ARG A 48 17.89 13.45 8.64
C ARG A 48 18.39 14.76 8.03
N GLN A 49 19.01 15.58 8.87
CA GLN A 49 19.67 16.79 8.40
C GLN A 49 21.11 16.45 8.01
N PRO A 50 21.61 16.97 6.88
CA PRO A 50 23.01 16.85 6.54
C PRO A 50 23.87 17.51 7.62
N HIS A 51 25.05 16.96 7.89
CA HIS A 51 26.01 17.60 8.80
C HIS A 51 26.32 19.03 8.32
N PRO A 52 26.51 20.03 9.21
CA PRO A 52 26.69 21.43 8.80
C PRO A 52 27.81 21.66 7.78
N SER A 53 28.86 20.83 7.81
CA SER A 53 29.98 20.92 6.88
C SER A 53 29.64 20.56 5.43
N ILE A 54 28.52 19.86 5.19
CA ILE A 54 28.05 19.41 3.87
C ILE A 54 26.68 19.98 3.47
N ALA A 55 25.96 20.62 4.40
CA ALA A 55 24.68 21.26 4.12
C ALA A 55 24.82 22.30 2.99
N GLY A 56 23.95 22.22 1.98
CA GLY A 56 23.96 23.14 0.83
C GLY A 56 25.10 22.93 -0.17
N LYS A 57 26.00 21.95 0.05
CA LYS A 57 27.12 21.65 -0.87
C LYS A 57 26.82 20.52 -1.85
N GLY A 58 25.75 19.76 -1.62
CA GLY A 58 25.30 18.70 -2.52
C GLY A 58 24.56 19.29 -3.72
N LYS A 59 24.93 18.89 -4.93
CA LYS A 59 24.17 19.11 -6.16
C LYS A 59 23.62 17.75 -6.60
N THR A 60 22.31 17.61 -6.66
CA THR A 60 21.71 16.43 -7.30
C THR A 60 22.05 16.50 -8.79
N GLN A 61 22.84 15.54 -9.28
CA GLN A 61 23.05 15.34 -10.71
C GLN A 61 22.21 14.15 -11.15
N GLY A 62 21.33 14.37 -12.12
CA GLY A 62 20.48 13.34 -12.71
C GLY A 62 19.09 13.22 -12.09
N ASP A 63 18.16 12.76 -12.91
CA ASP A 63 16.93 12.14 -12.47
C ASP A 63 17.27 10.71 -12.04
N LEU A 64 17.13 10.39 -10.74
CA LEU A 64 17.45 9.07 -10.21
C LEU A 64 16.48 7.98 -10.68
N LEU A 65 15.36 8.38 -11.29
CA LEU A 65 14.36 7.46 -11.83
C LEU A 65 14.61 7.11 -13.29
N ALA A 66 15.33 7.98 -14.02
CA ALA A 66 15.73 7.69 -15.39
C ALA A 66 16.95 6.76 -15.37
N PRO A 67 16.93 5.64 -16.12
CA PRO A 67 18.12 4.83 -16.28
C PRO A 67 19.21 5.67 -16.94
N LEU A 68 20.44 5.54 -16.43
CA LEU A 68 21.62 6.22 -16.99
C LEU A 68 21.98 5.71 -18.39
N VAL A 69 21.48 4.53 -18.75
CA VAL A 69 21.74 3.81 -19.99
C VAL A 69 20.44 3.67 -20.79
N ASP A 70 20.56 3.55 -22.11
CA ASP A 70 19.43 3.50 -23.03
C ASP A 70 18.62 2.20 -22.85
N GLU A 71 17.36 2.20 -23.27
CA GLU A 71 16.43 1.06 -23.11
C GLU A 71 16.92 -0.21 -23.84
N GLU A 72 17.63 -0.03 -24.96
CA GLU A 72 18.24 -1.12 -25.73
C GLU A 72 19.31 -1.88 -24.91
N ASP A 73 20.05 -1.20 -24.04
CA ASP A 73 21.04 -1.82 -23.15
C ASP A 73 20.38 -2.69 -22.06
N TRP A 74 19.09 -2.51 -21.80
CA TRP A 74 18.29 -3.32 -20.86
C TRP A 74 17.54 -4.49 -21.51
N ALA A 75 17.59 -4.61 -22.84
CA ALA A 75 16.80 -5.60 -23.60
C ALA A 75 17.20 -7.06 -23.35
N CYS A 76 18.25 -7.33 -22.57
CA CYS A 76 18.75 -8.68 -22.30
C CYS A 76 17.88 -9.51 -21.33
N LEU A 77 16.76 -8.97 -20.83
CA LEU A 77 15.90 -9.59 -19.82
C LEU A 77 14.55 -10.12 -20.37
N THR A 78 14.36 -10.09 -21.69
CA THR A 78 13.19 -10.62 -22.41
C THR A 78 13.56 -11.80 -23.30
#